data_AF-A0A968MS95-F1
#
_entry.id   AF-A0A968MS95-F1
#
_cell.length_a   1.000
_cell.length_b   1.000
_cell.length_c   1.000
_cell.angle_alpha   90.00
_cell.angle_beta   90.00
_cell.angle_gamma   90.00
#
_symmetry.space_group_name_H-M   'P 1'
#
loop_
_entity.id
_entity.type
_entity.pdbx_description
1 polymer ?
#
loop_
_entity_poly.entity_id
_entity_poly.type
_entity_poly.pdbx_seq_one_letter_code
_entity_poly.pdbx_strand_id
1 'polypeptide(L)'
;MVFKSAALFRILIFGFVFFPICGLKSQQFKTKDSIPVFPDIVYEFRFARLHQNSAIDLEFNSQVKKYIEIFTIQRRNDISKILGLKDYYFPIFEEYLDKYGLPLELKYLPVIESGLNPLA
;
A
#
# COMPACT_ATOMS: atom_id res chain seq x y z
N MET A 1 39.36 5.60 -55.01
CA MET A 1 38.07 5.09 -55.54
C MET A 1 37.52 4.10 -54.52
N VAL A 2 36.35 4.21 -53.91
CA VAL A 2 35.23 5.16 -53.95
C VAL A 2 34.53 5.04 -52.59
N PHE A 3 34.51 6.16 -51.87
CA PHE A 3 33.38 6.74 -51.15
C PHE A 3 32.48 5.87 -50.24
N LYS A 4 32.54 6.25 -48.94
CA LYS A 4 31.40 6.77 -48.15
C LYS A 4 30.06 6.00 -48.26
N SER A 5 29.72 5.21 -47.24
CA SER A 5 28.34 5.20 -46.73
C SER A 5 28.22 4.53 -45.34
N ALA A 6 28.91 5.06 -44.33
CA ALA A 6 28.70 4.68 -42.93
C ALA A 6 27.58 5.51 -42.25
N ALA A 7 26.79 6.26 -43.02
CA ALA A 7 25.79 7.21 -42.51
C ALA A 7 24.33 6.76 -42.70
N LEU A 8 24.06 5.67 -43.45
CA LEU A 8 22.68 5.25 -43.75
C LEU A 8 22.15 4.08 -42.90
N PHE A 9 23.00 3.41 -42.11
CA PHE A 9 22.52 2.36 -41.20
C PHE A 9 21.99 2.91 -39.85
N ARG A 10 22.19 4.21 -39.60
CA ARG A 10 21.73 4.90 -38.38
C ARG A 10 20.29 5.42 -38.46
N ILE A 11 19.62 5.28 -39.60
CA ILE A 11 18.26 5.81 -39.85
C ILE A 11 17.19 4.71 -39.81
N LEU A 12 17.55 3.42 -39.89
CA LEU A 12 16.58 2.31 -39.91
C LEU A 12 16.31 1.62 -38.56
N ILE A 13 16.98 2.03 -37.48
CA ILE A 13 16.67 1.59 -36.09
C ILE A 13 15.90 2.66 -35.29
N PHE A 14 15.84 3.90 -35.78
CA PHE A 14 15.25 5.03 -35.05
C PHE A 14 13.74 5.25 -35.30
N GLY A 15 13.08 4.38 -36.10
CA GLY A 15 11.73 4.64 -36.61
C GLY A 15 10.62 3.65 -36.23
N PHE A 16 10.87 2.58 -35.47
CA PHE A 16 9.88 1.50 -35.30
C PHE A 16 9.58 1.01 -33.87
N VAL A 17 10.10 1.67 -32.83
CA VAL A 17 9.69 1.39 -31.43
C VAL A 17 9.30 2.68 -30.68
N PHE A 18 9.06 3.77 -31.41
CA PHE A 18 8.24 4.88 -30.93
C PHE A 18 6.76 4.59 -31.28
N PHE A 19 6.29 3.38 -30.95
CA PHE A 19 4.86 3.20 -30.75
C PHE A 19 4.63 3.63 -29.31
N PRO A 20 4.04 4.82 -29.07
CA PRO A 20 3.58 5.11 -27.74
C PRO A 20 2.59 3.98 -27.46
N ILE A 21 2.86 3.15 -26.45
CA ILE A 21 1.80 2.36 -25.84
C ILE A 21 0.90 3.41 -25.20
N CYS A 22 -0.01 3.89 -26.05
CA CYS A 22 -1.42 4.03 -25.82
C CYS A 22 -1.69 4.12 -24.32
N GLY A 23 -1.92 5.35 -23.88
CA GLY A 23 -2.03 5.68 -22.48
C GLY A 23 -2.86 4.68 -21.70
N LEU A 24 -2.23 4.06 -20.69
CA LEU A 24 -2.93 3.89 -19.44
C LEU A 24 -3.21 5.31 -18.94
N LYS A 25 -4.34 5.88 -19.37
CA LYS A 25 -5.07 6.84 -18.54
C LYS A 25 -5.25 6.12 -17.21
N SER A 26 -4.44 6.46 -16.21
CA SER A 26 -4.82 6.20 -14.83
C SER A 26 -6.19 6.84 -14.70
N GLN A 27 -7.25 6.03 -14.65
CA GLN A 27 -8.57 6.52 -14.28
C GLN A 27 -8.43 6.97 -12.82
N GLN A 28 -8.00 8.20 -12.65
CA GLN A 28 -8.20 8.98 -11.44
C GLN A 28 -9.71 9.21 -11.37
N PHE A 29 -10.46 8.21 -10.91
CA PHE A 29 -11.87 8.37 -10.57
C PHE A 29 -11.92 9.17 -9.26
N LYS A 30 -11.66 10.48 -9.37
CA LYS A 30 -11.77 11.41 -8.27
C LYS A 30 -13.19 11.96 -8.25
N THR A 31 -14.10 11.22 -7.62
CA THR A 31 -15.30 11.84 -7.04
C THR A 31 -15.02 12.12 -5.57
N LYS A 32 -15.49 13.28 -5.08
CA LYS A 32 -14.97 13.93 -3.88
C LYS A 32 -15.21 13.17 -2.56
N ASP A 33 -16.03 12.11 -2.57
CA ASP A 33 -16.42 11.36 -1.36
C ASP A 33 -16.59 9.84 -1.57
N SER A 34 -16.21 9.25 -2.72
CA SER A 34 -16.39 7.81 -2.94
C SER A 34 -15.24 7.00 -2.36
N ILE A 35 -15.56 5.93 -1.63
CA ILE A 35 -14.57 4.96 -1.15
C ILE A 35 -14.00 4.22 -2.37
N PRO A 36 -12.68 4.22 -2.59
CA PRO A 36 -12.09 3.55 -3.75
C PRO A 36 -12.19 2.03 -3.58
N VAL A 37 -12.75 1.37 -4.60
CA VAL A 37 -12.82 -0.09 -4.68
C VAL A 37 -11.67 -0.59 -5.54
N PHE A 38 -10.97 -1.61 -5.07
CA PHE A 38 -9.85 -2.23 -5.77
C PHE A 38 -10.14 -3.71 -6.05
N PRO A 39 -9.58 -4.29 -7.13
CA PRO A 39 -9.64 -5.74 -7.35
C PRO A 39 -8.72 -6.49 -6.37
N ASP A 40 -9.03 -7.77 -6.12
CA ASP A 40 -8.36 -8.63 -5.13
C ASP A 40 -6.83 -8.71 -5.31
N ILE A 41 -6.38 -8.74 -6.57
CA ILE A 41 -4.96 -8.71 -6.95
C ILE A 41 -4.19 -7.51 -6.36
N VAL A 42 -4.86 -6.37 -6.17
CA VAL A 42 -4.25 -5.18 -5.56
C VAL A 42 -4.08 -5.37 -4.05
N TYR A 43 -5.04 -6.03 -3.39
CA TYR A 43 -4.92 -6.36 -1.98
C TYR A 43 -3.80 -7.37 -1.77
N GLU A 44 -3.75 -8.45 -2.56
CA GLU A 44 -2.68 -9.44 -2.52
C GLU A 44 -1.29 -8.80 -2.70
N PHE A 45 -1.13 -7.93 -3.70
CA PHE A 45 0.14 -7.23 -3.92
C PHE A 45 0.54 -6.33 -2.74
N ARG A 46 -0.39 -5.55 -2.19
CA ARG A 46 -0.13 -4.70 -1.02
C ARG A 46 0.24 -5.54 0.19
N PHE A 47 -0.44 -6.66 0.36
CA PHE A 47 -0.25 -7.56 1.48
C PHE A 47 1.10 -8.29 1.41
N ALA A 48 1.51 -8.76 0.22
CA ALA A 48 2.84 -9.31 -0.01
C ALA A 48 3.95 -8.31 0.30
N ARG A 49 3.75 -7.03 -0.04
CA ARG A 49 4.68 -5.96 0.34
C ARG A 49 4.74 -5.73 1.85
N LEU A 50 3.60 -5.79 2.54
CA LEU A 50 3.57 -5.65 4.00
C LEU A 50 4.29 -6.83 4.68
N HIS A 51 4.00 -8.05 4.23
CA HIS A 51 4.64 -9.27 4.72
C HIS A 51 6.17 -9.21 4.67
N GLN A 52 6.74 -8.73 3.57
CA GLN A 52 8.20 -8.58 3.42
C GLN A 52 8.84 -7.60 4.42
N ASN A 53 8.05 -6.66 4.95
CA ASN A 53 8.53 -5.63 5.87
C ASN A 53 8.12 -5.91 7.32
N SER A 54 7.44 -7.02 7.58
CA SER A 54 6.96 -7.41 8.90
C SER A 54 7.73 -8.60 9.46
N ALA A 55 7.94 -8.60 10.77
CA ALA A 55 8.51 -9.76 11.46
C ALA A 55 7.50 -10.91 11.65
N ILE A 56 6.22 -10.64 11.39
CA ILE A 56 5.10 -11.59 11.55
C ILE A 56 4.71 -12.14 10.17
N ASP A 57 4.40 -13.43 10.11
CA ASP A 57 3.86 -14.05 8.90
C ASP A 57 2.45 -13.55 8.63
N LEU A 58 2.22 -13.11 7.39
CA LEU A 58 0.98 -12.51 6.96
C LEU A 58 0.53 -13.28 5.72
N GLU A 59 -0.64 -13.93 5.81
CA GLU A 59 -1.33 -14.55 4.67
C GLU A 59 -2.63 -13.81 4.29
N PHE A 60 -2.84 -13.57 3.00
CA PHE A 60 -4.07 -12.97 2.50
C PHE A 60 -5.14 -14.05 2.33
N ASN A 61 -6.28 -13.89 3.01
CA ASN A 61 -7.42 -14.79 2.91
C ASN A 61 -8.74 -14.02 2.83
N SER A 62 -9.83 -14.73 2.55
CA SER A 62 -11.16 -14.14 2.40
C SER A 62 -11.68 -13.49 3.69
N GLN A 63 -11.29 -14.00 4.87
CA GLN A 63 -11.65 -13.41 6.15
C GLN A 63 -10.92 -12.08 6.38
N VAL A 64 -9.63 -12.02 6.07
CA VAL A 64 -8.79 -10.81 6.12
C VAL A 64 -9.37 -9.74 5.21
N LYS A 65 -9.79 -10.11 3.99
CA LYS A 65 -10.49 -9.18 3.08
C LYS A 65 -11.75 -8.59 3.73
N LYS A 66 -12.58 -9.42 4.35
CA LYS A 66 -13.78 -8.97 5.06
C LYS A 66 -13.45 -7.98 6.19
N TYR A 67 -12.39 -8.24 6.97
CA TYR A 67 -11.96 -7.30 8.01
C TYR A 67 -11.42 -5.99 7.44
N ILE A 68 -10.68 -6.03 6.33
CA ILE A 68 -10.25 -4.82 5.62
C ILE A 68 -11.46 -3.98 5.24
N GLU A 69 -12.51 -4.59 4.67
CA GLU A 69 -13.75 -3.89 4.33
C GLU A 69 -14.45 -3.31 5.56
N ILE A 70 -14.53 -4.05 6.67
CA ILE A 70 -15.13 -3.55 7.93
C ILE A 70 -14.40 -2.30 8.42
N PHE A 71 -13.06 -2.32 8.49
CA PHE A 71 -12.29 -1.20 9.03
C PHE A 71 -12.19 -0.02 8.07
N THR A 72 -12.22 -0.24 6.76
CA THR A 72 -12.10 0.84 5.75
C THR A 72 -13.45 1.47 5.36
N ILE A 73 -14.53 0.69 5.41
CA ILE A 73 -15.86 1.12 4.96
C ILE A 73 -16.77 1.37 6.16
N GLN A 74 -17.03 0.34 6.97
CA GLN A 74 -18.08 0.39 8.00
C GLN A 74 -17.65 1.21 9.22
N ARG A 75 -16.44 0.98 9.71
CA ARG A 75 -15.89 1.61 10.94
C ARG A 75 -14.98 2.80 10.65
N ARG A 76 -15.15 3.46 9.50
CA ARG A 76 -14.28 4.55 9.05
C ARG A 76 -14.21 5.71 10.06
N ASN A 77 -15.33 6.05 10.69
CA ASN A 77 -15.40 7.12 11.68
C ASN A 77 -14.59 6.79 12.95
N ASP A 78 -14.63 5.54 13.40
CA ASP A 78 -13.84 5.07 14.55
C ASP A 78 -12.35 5.09 14.21
N ILE A 79 -11.99 4.54 13.04
CA ILE A 79 -10.61 4.51 12.56
C ILE A 79 -10.06 5.93 12.36
N SER A 80 -10.88 6.90 11.96
CA SER A 80 -10.47 8.30 11.86
C SER A 80 -10.07 8.89 13.21
N LYS A 81 -10.77 8.54 14.30
CA LYS A 81 -10.41 8.98 15.66
C LYS A 81 -9.11 8.32 16.11
N ILE A 82 -9.00 7.01 15.90
CA ILE A 82 -7.80 6.22 16.19
C ILE A 82 -6.58 6.79 15.45
N LEU A 83 -6.75 7.17 14.18
CA LEU A 83 -5.69 7.75 13.37
C LEU A 83 -5.16 9.06 13.96
N GLY A 84 -6.03 9.88 14.59
CA GLY A 84 -5.61 11.08 15.31
C GLY A 84 -4.91 10.79 16.65
N LEU A 85 -5.26 9.67 17.31
CA LEU A 85 -4.63 9.24 18.56
C LEU A 85 -3.30 8.51 18.35
N LYS A 86 -3.11 7.92 17.16
CA LYS A 86 -1.94 7.15 16.76
C LYS A 86 -0.63 7.87 17.09
N ASP A 87 -0.52 9.13 16.69
CA ASP A 87 0.73 9.90 16.79
C ASP A 87 1.16 10.12 18.24
N TYR A 88 0.23 10.01 19.19
CA TYR A 88 0.52 10.07 20.62
C TYR A 88 0.88 8.69 21.22
N TYR A 89 0.10 7.65 20.92
CA TYR A 89 0.28 6.34 21.58
C TYR A 89 1.34 5.46 20.92
N PHE A 90 1.54 5.54 19.60
CA PHE A 90 2.47 4.65 18.90
C PHE A 90 3.92 4.81 19.36
N PRO A 91 4.47 6.02 19.56
CA PRO A 91 5.83 6.18 20.07
C PRO A 91 6.01 5.52 21.45
N ILE A 92 5.00 5.60 22.31
CA ILE A 92 5.02 4.97 23.64
C ILE A 92 5.10 3.44 23.49
N PHE A 93 4.22 2.85 22.65
CA PHE A 93 4.26 1.41 22.42
C PHE A 93 5.58 0.95 21.79
N GLU A 94 6.09 1.68 20.81
CA GLU A 94 7.35 1.38 20.14
C GLU A 94 8.52 1.40 21.11
N GLU A 95 8.59 2.39 22.01
CA GLU A 95 9.62 2.46 23.05
C GLU A 95 9.63 1.22 23.95
N TYR A 96 8.47 0.79 24.44
CA TYR A 96 8.37 -0.40 25.30
C TYR A 96 8.61 -1.69 24.52
N LEU A 97 8.08 -1.81 23.29
CA LEU A 97 8.31 -2.99 22.45
C LEU A 97 9.79 -3.16 22.13
N ASP A 98 10.47 -2.08 21.75
CA ASP A 98 11.90 -2.08 21.46
C ASP A 98 12.73 -2.41 22.72
N LYS A 99 12.37 -1.84 23.88
CA LYS A 99 13.00 -2.15 25.17
C LYS A 99 12.98 -3.64 25.53
N TYR A 100 11.90 -4.34 25.16
CA TYR A 100 11.76 -5.78 25.40
C TYR A 100 12.15 -6.64 24.18
N GLY A 101 12.65 -6.04 23.10
CA GLY A 101 13.01 -6.76 21.87
C GLY A 101 11.81 -7.44 21.18
N LEU A 102 10.62 -6.87 21.35
CA LEU A 102 9.38 -7.40 20.77
C LEU A 102 9.12 -6.81 19.37
N PRO A 103 8.42 -7.54 18.49
CA PRO A 103 8.03 -7.02 17.18
C PRO A 103 7.19 -5.75 17.28
N LEU A 104 7.55 -4.72 16.52
CA LEU A 104 6.88 -3.41 16.55
C LEU A 104 5.43 -3.46 16.03
N GLU A 105 5.06 -4.50 15.29
CA GLU A 105 3.72 -4.74 14.78
C GLU A 105 2.71 -5.00 15.91
N LEU A 106 3.18 -5.44 17.08
CA LEU A 106 2.30 -5.65 18.23
C LEU A 106 1.63 -4.36 18.72
N LYS A 107 2.13 -3.18 18.32
CA LYS A 107 1.48 -1.89 18.59
C LYS A 107 0.09 -1.75 17.97
N TYR A 108 -0.28 -2.61 17.02
CA TYR A 108 -1.62 -2.63 16.43
C TYR A 108 -2.63 -3.45 17.26
N LEU A 109 -2.19 -4.25 18.25
CA LEU A 109 -3.10 -4.99 19.13
C LEU A 109 -4.03 -4.09 19.95
N PRO A 110 -3.54 -3.01 20.61
CA PRO A 110 -4.41 -2.07 21.31
C PRO A 110 -5.46 -1.39 20.41
N VAL A 111 -5.19 -1.30 19.09
CA VAL A 111 -6.15 -0.75 18.12
C VAL A 111 -7.34 -1.68 17.92
N ILE A 112 -7.13 -2.99 17.86
CA ILE A 112 -8.20 -3.97 17.67
C ILE A 112 -8.99 -4.22 18.96
N GLU A 113 -8.33 -4.17 20.12
CA GLU A 113 -8.94 -4.47 21.43
C GLU A 113 -9.75 -3.29 21.97
N SER A 114 -9.13 -2.12 22.12
CA SER A 114 -9.75 -0.95 22.78
C SER A 114 -9.91 0.27 21.89
N GLY A 115 -9.40 0.23 20.65
CA GLY A 115 -9.36 1.41 19.79
C GLY A 115 -8.56 2.56 20.38
N LEU A 116 -7.47 2.23 21.10
CA LEU A 116 -6.62 3.21 21.82
C LEU A 116 -7.36 4.02 22.90
N ASN A 117 -8.44 3.47 23.46
CA ASN A 117 -9.14 4.07 24.59
C ASN A 117 -8.55 3.54 25.92
N PRO A 118 -7.94 4.39 26.77
CA PRO A 118 -7.37 3.97 28.05
C PRO A 118 -8.41 3.68 29.14
N LEU A 119 -9.68 4.06 28.92
CA LEU A 119 -10.79 3.88 29.86
C LEU A 119 -11.80 2.81 29.41
N ALA A 120 -11.40 1.97 28.44
CA ALA A 120 -12.24 0.91 27.89
C ALA A 120 -12.44 -0.25 28.86
#